data_AF-A0A0S8J946-F1
#
_entry.id   AF-A0A0S8J946-F1
#
_cell.length_a   1.000
_cell.length_b   1.000
_cell.length_c   1.000
_cell.angle_alpha   90.00
_cell.angle_beta   90.00
_cell.angle_gamma   90.00
#
_symmetry.space_group_name_H-M   'P 1'
#
loop_
_entity.id
_entity.type
_entity.pdbx_description
1 polymer ?
#
loop_
_entity_poly.entity_id
_entity_poly.type
_entity_poly.pdbx_seq_one_letter_code
_entity_poly.pdbx_strand_id
1 'polypeptide(L)'
;MEMIFTVIGVIASIVTILTGLFLAFRWILHKLKKPSSSKKIEHRAKLKKEFLRNLPKADKHGVRGEAIIRDLKRLDSYPDLDNKNKGISPWFKVELKDLYHRGLEAFISFPQELIMEGKSGKWRFAKSDDKKNKVLAYPVGRIPFDCIEEIDWEGDEYYPIPHIYCQFEMQGGQPYEEIVFYSEMHGSDYLFEISGFRPWDKRKKKHFEFLKIFKR
;
A
#
# COMPACT_ATOMS: atom_id res chain seq x y z
N MET A 1 -7.92 -68.75 -3.70
CA MET A 1 -8.01 -67.78 -4.81
C MET A 1 -8.60 -66.45 -4.33
N GLU A 2 -9.69 -66.44 -3.56
CA GLU A 2 -10.33 -65.22 -3.01
C GLU A 2 -9.41 -64.33 -2.16
N MET A 3 -8.54 -64.92 -1.35
CA MET A 3 -7.61 -64.19 -0.46
C MET A 3 -6.58 -63.33 -1.22
N ILE A 4 -6.26 -63.69 -2.47
CA ILE A 4 -5.32 -62.93 -3.30
C ILE A 4 -6.01 -61.69 -3.87
N PHE A 5 -7.28 -61.81 -4.27
CA PHE A 5 -8.06 -60.70 -4.81
C PHE A 5 -8.36 -59.61 -3.76
N THR A 6 -8.61 -59.98 -2.51
CA THR A 6 -8.80 -59.01 -1.41
C THR A 6 -7.52 -58.24 -1.09
N VAL A 7 -6.36 -58.92 -1.05
CA VAL A 7 -5.06 -58.27 -0.81
C VAL A 7 -4.72 -57.28 -1.94
N ILE A 8 -4.95 -57.66 -3.20
CA ILE A 8 -4.73 -56.77 -4.36
C ILE A 8 -5.66 -55.55 -4.30
N GLY A 9 -6.94 -55.73 -3.96
CA GLY A 9 -7.90 -54.64 -3.82
C GLY A 9 -7.51 -53.63 -2.74
N VAL A 10 -7.01 -54.11 -1.60
CA VAL A 10 -6.53 -53.24 -0.51
C VAL A 10 -5.29 -52.45 -0.94
N ILE A 11 -4.33 -53.09 -1.62
CA ILE A 11 -3.12 -52.41 -2.12
C ILE A 11 -3.49 -51.34 -3.15
N ALA A 12 -4.39 -51.63 -4.10
CA ALA A 12 -4.85 -50.67 -5.09
C ALA A 12 -5.55 -49.46 -4.45
N SER A 13 -6.31 -49.69 -3.37
CA SER A 13 -7.00 -48.63 -2.62
C SER A 13 -6.00 -47.72 -1.90
N ILE A 14 -4.98 -48.30 -1.27
CA ILE A 14 -3.89 -47.56 -0.62
C ILE A 14 -3.13 -46.70 -1.64
N VAL A 15 -2.78 -47.26 -2.81
CA VAL A 15 -2.08 -46.52 -3.87
C VAL A 15 -2.93 -45.34 -4.38
N THR A 16 -4.24 -45.51 -4.50
CA THR A 16 -5.15 -44.44 -4.94
C THR A 16 -5.26 -43.31 -3.90
N ILE A 17 -5.32 -43.66 -2.61
CA ILE A 17 -5.32 -42.68 -1.53
C ILE A 17 -3.99 -41.91 -1.48
N LEU A 18 -2.86 -42.60 -1.60
CA LEU A 18 -1.54 -41.98 -1.57
C LEU A 18 -1.30 -41.06 -2.77
N THR A 19 -1.77 -41.44 -3.96
CA THR A 19 -1.69 -40.58 -5.16
C THR A 19 -2.58 -39.36 -5.03
N GLY A 20 -3.80 -39.50 -4.50
CA GLY A 20 -4.69 -38.38 -4.19
C GLY A 20 -4.07 -37.39 -3.20
N LEU A 21 -3.48 -37.89 -2.11
CA LEU A 21 -2.79 -37.06 -1.11
C LEU A 21 -1.56 -36.35 -1.71
N PHE A 22 -0.77 -37.05 -2.54
CA PHE A 22 0.38 -36.46 -3.22
C PHE A 22 -0.04 -35.34 -4.19
N LEU A 23 -1.10 -35.53 -4.97
CA LEU A 23 -1.62 -34.52 -5.89
C LEU A 23 -2.17 -33.30 -5.14
N ALA A 24 -2.92 -33.51 -4.06
CA ALA A 24 -3.40 -32.44 -3.20
C ALA A 24 -2.23 -31.64 -2.58
N PHE A 25 -1.22 -32.33 -2.06
CA PHE A 25 -0.01 -31.72 -1.52
C PHE A 25 0.75 -30.93 -2.59
N ARG A 26 0.88 -31.46 -3.81
CA ARG A 26 1.54 -30.77 -4.92
C ARG A 26 0.78 -29.52 -5.37
N TRP A 27 -0.55 -29.57 -5.37
CA TRP A 27 -1.40 -28.42 -5.65
C TRP A 27 -1.28 -27.34 -4.57
N ILE A 28 -1.26 -27.74 -3.30
CA ILE A 28 -1.01 -26.83 -2.16
C ILE A 28 0.36 -26.17 -2.31
N LEU A 29 1.43 -26.94 -2.56
CA LEU A 29 2.77 -26.41 -2.79
C LEU A 29 2.84 -25.46 -3.99
N HIS A 30 2.09 -25.74 -5.07
CA HIS A 30 2.04 -24.88 -6.24
C HIS A 30 1.34 -23.54 -5.92
N LYS A 31 0.23 -23.57 -5.17
CA LYS A 31 -0.43 -22.35 -4.67
C LYS A 31 0.44 -21.55 -3.70
N LEU A 32 1.31 -22.22 -2.94
CA LEU A 32 2.25 -21.59 -2.02
C LEU A 32 3.52 -21.06 -2.69
N LYS A 33 3.71 -21.31 -3.99
CA LYS A 33 4.91 -20.91 -4.71
C LYS A 33 4.89 -19.40 -4.95
N LYS A 34 5.55 -18.65 -4.06
CA LYS A 34 5.77 -17.21 -4.21
C LYS A 34 6.38 -16.92 -5.59
N PRO A 35 6.02 -15.81 -6.25
CA PRO A 35 6.60 -15.44 -7.53
C PRO A 35 8.12 -15.38 -7.40
N SER A 36 8.82 -15.97 -8.38
CA SER A 36 10.28 -15.93 -8.46
C SER A 36 10.76 -14.48 -8.35
N SER A 37 11.88 -14.25 -7.64
CA SER A 37 12.46 -12.92 -7.47
C SER A 37 12.64 -12.17 -8.80
N SER A 38 12.93 -12.90 -9.89
CA SER A 38 13.00 -12.35 -11.24
C SER A 38 11.68 -11.72 -11.69
N LYS A 39 10.55 -12.40 -11.48
CA LYS A 39 9.22 -11.88 -11.84
C LYS A 39 8.86 -10.62 -11.06
N LYS A 40 9.25 -10.55 -9.78
CA LYS A 40 9.05 -9.34 -8.97
C LYS A 40 9.87 -8.17 -9.51
N ILE A 41 11.12 -8.39 -9.88
CA ILE A 41 11.98 -7.34 -10.46
C ILE A 41 11.40 -6.85 -11.78
N GLU A 42 10.98 -7.77 -12.65
CA GLU A 42 10.35 -7.47 -13.93
C GLU A 42 9.07 -6.64 -13.75
N HIS A 43 8.19 -7.04 -12.82
CA HIS A 43 6.97 -6.31 -12.47
C HIS A 43 7.26 -4.88 -12.00
N ARG A 44 8.20 -4.72 -11.05
CA ARG A 44 8.62 -3.41 -10.56
C ARG A 44 9.19 -2.54 -11.68
N ALA A 45 9.98 -3.12 -12.58
CA ALA A 45 10.56 -2.40 -13.71
C ALA A 45 9.48 -1.96 -14.71
N LYS A 46 8.50 -2.84 -14.99
CA LYS A 46 7.34 -2.53 -15.83
C LYS A 46 6.57 -1.33 -15.26
N LEU A 47 6.13 -1.43 -14.00
CA LEU A 47 5.36 -0.36 -13.35
C LEU A 47 6.15 0.94 -13.28
N LYS A 48 7.44 0.89 -12.89
CA LYS A 48 8.29 2.08 -12.87
C LYS A 48 8.34 2.77 -14.24
N LYS A 49 8.52 2.00 -15.32
CA LYS A 49 8.54 2.54 -16.69
C LYS A 49 7.18 3.11 -17.10
N GLU A 50 6.10 2.50 -16.65
CA GLU A 50 4.75 2.97 -16.90
C GLU A 50 4.47 4.32 -16.22
N PHE A 51 4.74 4.42 -14.92
CA PHE A 51 4.64 5.68 -14.20
C PHE A 51 5.54 6.75 -14.81
N LEU A 52 6.81 6.46 -15.11
CA LEU A 52 7.71 7.47 -15.71
C LEU A 52 7.22 8.00 -17.07
N ARG A 53 6.40 7.24 -17.80
CA ARG A 53 5.83 7.68 -19.09
C ARG A 53 4.57 8.51 -18.91
N ASN A 54 3.72 8.15 -17.96
CA ASN A 54 2.37 8.68 -17.85
C ASN A 54 2.20 9.70 -16.71
N LEU A 55 3.10 9.72 -15.73
CA LEU A 55 3.02 10.62 -14.58
C LEU A 55 3.26 12.07 -15.04
N PRO A 56 2.32 12.99 -14.81
CA PRO A 56 2.49 14.39 -15.18
C PRO A 56 3.69 15.05 -14.50
N LYS A 57 4.07 16.22 -15.05
CA LYS A 57 5.04 17.09 -14.38
C LYS A 57 4.46 17.58 -13.06
N ALA A 58 5.31 17.68 -12.06
CA ALA A 58 4.92 18.23 -10.77
C ALA A 58 4.57 19.71 -10.90
N ASP A 59 3.53 20.14 -10.19
CA ASP A 59 3.22 21.54 -9.97
C ASP A 59 4.19 22.17 -8.94
N LYS A 60 3.95 23.43 -8.59
CA LYS A 60 4.75 24.18 -7.60
C LYS A 60 4.72 23.59 -6.19
N HIS A 61 3.79 22.70 -5.88
CA HIS A 61 3.66 22.03 -4.58
C HIS A 61 4.18 20.59 -4.63
N GLY A 62 4.75 20.15 -5.75
CA GLY A 62 5.23 18.78 -5.92
C GLY A 62 4.13 17.77 -6.25
N VAL A 63 2.91 18.23 -6.57
CA VAL A 63 1.77 17.38 -6.93
C VAL A 63 1.82 17.10 -8.43
N ARG A 64 1.72 15.83 -8.80
CA ARG A 64 1.80 15.33 -10.19
C ARG A 64 0.43 14.91 -10.74
N GLY A 65 -0.66 15.25 -10.08
CA GLY A 65 -2.02 14.88 -10.47
C GLY A 65 -2.73 14.06 -9.41
N GLU A 66 -3.94 13.61 -9.73
CA GLU A 66 -4.78 12.82 -8.83
C GLU A 66 -4.92 11.38 -9.32
N ALA A 67 -5.21 10.45 -8.42
CA ALA A 67 -5.57 9.08 -8.76
C ALA A 67 -6.56 8.49 -7.74
N ILE A 68 -7.32 7.50 -8.17
CA ILE A 68 -8.10 6.62 -7.30
C ILE A 68 -7.26 5.40 -6.96
N ILE A 69 -7.03 5.15 -5.67
CA ILE A 69 -6.44 3.90 -5.21
C ILE A 69 -7.57 2.93 -4.90
N ARG A 70 -7.54 1.71 -5.46
CA ARG A 70 -8.58 0.68 -5.27
C ARG A 70 -8.00 -0.61 -4.69
N ASP A 71 -8.71 -1.21 -3.74
CA ASP A 71 -8.38 -2.50 -3.17
C ASP A 71 -8.91 -3.64 -4.04
N LEU A 72 -8.00 -4.50 -4.52
CA LEU A 72 -8.34 -5.67 -5.33
C LEU A 72 -9.26 -6.67 -4.64
N LYS A 73 -9.25 -6.74 -3.31
CA LYS A 73 -10.13 -7.66 -2.57
C LYS A 73 -11.57 -7.16 -2.45
N ARG A 74 -11.79 -5.86 -2.68
CA ARG A 74 -13.06 -5.17 -2.45
C ARG A 74 -13.43 -4.29 -3.66
N LEU A 75 -13.18 -4.80 -4.86
CA LEU A 75 -13.39 -4.06 -6.12
C LEU A 75 -14.84 -3.61 -6.32
N ASP A 76 -15.79 -4.48 -5.95
CA ASP A 76 -17.24 -4.26 -6.10
C ASP A 76 -17.79 -3.20 -5.13
N SER A 77 -16.97 -2.70 -4.20
CA SER A 77 -17.41 -1.64 -3.28
C SER A 77 -17.47 -0.27 -3.96
N TYR A 78 -16.72 -0.06 -5.03
CA TYR A 78 -16.72 1.21 -5.78
C TYR A 78 -17.88 1.21 -6.80
N PRO A 79 -18.53 2.36 -7.04
CA PRO A 79 -18.18 3.72 -6.59
C PRO A 79 -18.76 4.07 -5.22
N ASP A 80 -19.45 3.16 -4.56
CA ASP A 80 -20.11 3.44 -3.29
C ASP A 80 -19.13 3.49 -2.11
N LEU A 81 -19.53 4.19 -1.04
CA LEU A 81 -18.77 4.22 0.21
C LEU A 81 -19.55 3.45 1.29
N ASP A 82 -19.04 2.28 1.68
CA ASP A 82 -19.55 1.61 2.88
C ASP A 82 -18.95 2.22 4.15
N ASN A 83 -19.63 3.26 4.65
CA ASN A 83 -19.25 3.98 5.87
C ASN A 83 -19.43 3.15 7.16
N LYS A 84 -19.98 1.93 7.09
CA LYS A 84 -20.23 1.10 8.28
C LYS A 84 -18.99 0.31 8.70
N ASN A 85 -18.06 0.05 7.77
CA ASN A 85 -16.89 -0.76 8.05
C ASN A 85 -15.79 0.06 8.73
N LYS A 86 -15.17 -0.53 9.76
CA LYS A 86 -13.99 0.03 10.41
C LYS A 86 -12.76 -0.25 9.54
N GLY A 87 -11.88 0.75 9.39
CA GLY A 87 -10.61 0.61 8.68
C GLY A 87 -10.50 1.57 7.49
N ILE A 88 -9.56 1.31 6.59
CA ILE A 88 -9.40 2.07 5.36
C ILE A 88 -10.50 1.71 4.36
N SER A 89 -10.99 2.75 3.69
CA SER A 89 -11.95 2.60 2.60
C SER A 89 -11.41 1.64 1.54
N PRO A 90 -12.25 0.81 0.91
CA PRO A 90 -11.88 -0.03 -0.24
C PRO A 90 -11.27 0.77 -1.40
N TRP A 91 -11.60 2.05 -1.49
CA TRP A 91 -11.04 2.95 -2.46
C TRP A 91 -10.97 4.38 -1.90
N PHE A 92 -10.04 5.18 -2.38
CA PHE A 92 -9.94 6.60 -2.01
C PHE A 92 -9.15 7.38 -3.06
N LYS A 93 -9.48 8.68 -3.19
CA LYS A 93 -8.72 9.61 -4.03
C LYS A 93 -7.46 10.08 -3.32
N VAL A 94 -6.37 10.22 -4.05
CA VAL A 94 -5.10 10.78 -3.58
C VAL A 94 -4.52 11.75 -4.60
N GLU A 95 -3.65 12.62 -4.11
CA GLU A 95 -2.72 13.39 -4.94
C GLU A 95 -1.40 12.62 -5.06
N LEU A 96 -0.93 12.44 -6.29
CA LEU A 96 0.34 11.78 -6.59
C LEU A 96 1.49 12.75 -6.36
N LYS A 97 2.54 12.30 -5.67
CA LYS A 97 3.72 13.12 -5.39
C LYS A 97 4.88 12.77 -6.33
N ASP A 98 5.44 11.58 -6.20
CA ASP A 98 6.57 11.13 -7.04
C ASP A 98 6.76 9.61 -6.94
N LEU A 99 7.77 9.10 -7.63
CA LEU A 99 8.29 7.76 -7.42
C LEU A 99 9.40 7.76 -6.39
N TYR A 100 9.45 6.70 -5.59
CA TYR A 100 10.61 6.38 -4.75
C TYR A 100 11.24 5.06 -5.22
N HIS A 101 12.36 4.67 -4.62
CA HIS A 101 13.17 3.53 -5.07
C HIS A 101 12.40 2.19 -5.18
N ARG A 102 11.26 2.02 -4.49
CA ARG A 102 10.44 0.80 -4.49
C ARG A 102 8.98 0.99 -4.91
N GLY A 103 8.54 2.19 -5.27
CA GLY A 103 7.13 2.41 -5.56
C GLY A 103 6.71 3.85 -5.81
N LEU A 104 5.45 4.13 -5.48
CA LEU A 104 4.77 5.41 -5.63
C LEU A 104 4.62 6.12 -4.27
N GLU A 105 4.85 7.43 -4.25
CA GLU A 105 4.52 8.32 -3.16
C GLU A 105 3.22 9.07 -3.48
N ALA A 106 2.29 9.06 -2.52
CA ALA A 106 1.03 9.81 -2.61
C ALA A 106 0.81 10.61 -1.33
N PHE A 107 0.21 11.80 -1.44
CA PHE A 107 -0.28 12.56 -0.29
C PHE A 107 -1.57 11.90 0.21
N ILE A 108 -1.60 11.58 1.51
CA ILE A 108 -2.67 10.74 2.08
C ILE A 108 -3.56 11.48 3.08
N SER A 109 -3.30 12.77 3.31
CA SER A 109 -4.01 13.60 4.26
C SER A 109 -3.64 15.07 4.12
N PHE A 110 -4.47 15.93 4.72
CA PHE A 110 -4.11 17.29 5.08
C PHE A 110 -2.78 17.38 5.86
N PRO A 111 -2.02 18.47 5.64
CA PRO A 111 -0.79 18.72 6.34
C PRO A 111 -0.98 18.83 7.85
N GLN A 112 0.06 18.46 8.60
CA GLN A 112 0.10 18.47 10.06
C GLN A 112 1.17 19.45 10.54
N GLU A 113 0.91 20.14 11.64
CA GLU A 113 1.91 21.00 12.27
C GLU A 113 2.88 20.15 13.10
N LEU A 114 4.17 20.27 12.84
CA LEU A 114 5.24 19.64 13.61
C LEU A 114 6.13 20.67 14.29
N ILE A 115 6.75 20.27 15.39
CA ILE A 115 7.75 21.05 16.10
C ILE A 115 8.97 20.19 16.43
N MET A 116 10.15 20.77 16.29
CA MET A 116 11.40 20.15 16.69
C MET A 116 11.68 20.46 18.16
N GLU A 117 11.86 19.43 18.97
CA GLU A 117 12.22 19.58 20.38
C GLU A 117 13.68 20.01 20.52
N GLY A 118 13.89 21.28 20.90
CA GLY A 118 15.18 21.96 20.84
C GLY A 118 16.35 21.33 21.62
N LYS A 119 16.11 20.39 22.54
CA LYS A 119 17.19 19.66 23.25
C LYS A 119 17.45 18.25 22.72
N SER A 120 16.46 17.62 22.08
CA SER A 120 16.55 16.23 21.62
C SER A 120 16.77 16.11 20.11
N GLY A 121 16.51 17.19 19.36
CA GLY A 121 16.51 17.17 17.89
C GLY A 121 15.40 16.30 17.30
N LYS A 122 14.43 15.88 18.12
CA LYS A 122 13.33 15.00 17.70
C LYS A 122 12.11 15.81 17.30
N TRP A 123 11.45 15.36 16.26
CA TRP A 123 10.18 15.91 15.80
C TRP A 123 9.01 15.29 16.56
N ARG A 124 7.99 16.10 16.83
CA ARG A 124 6.68 15.67 17.32
C ARG A 124 5.57 16.51 16.67
N PHE A 125 4.33 16.02 16.76
CA PHE A 125 3.16 16.83 16.44
C PHE A 125 3.08 18.03 17.38
N ALA A 126 2.71 19.19 16.81
CA ALA A 126 2.43 20.38 17.56
C ALA A 126 1.16 20.19 18.40
N LYS A 127 1.14 20.82 19.57
CA LYS A 127 -0.01 20.93 20.45
C LYS A 127 -0.56 22.35 20.38
N SER A 128 -1.78 22.55 20.86
CA SER A 128 -2.45 23.86 20.83
C SER A 128 -1.70 24.95 21.62
N ASP A 129 -0.91 24.57 22.63
CA ASP A 129 -0.11 25.47 23.46
C ASP A 129 1.26 25.81 22.86
N ASP A 130 1.69 25.13 21.79
CA ASP A 130 2.93 25.45 21.10
C ASP A 130 2.77 26.77 20.31
N LYS A 131 3.51 27.82 20.71
CA LYS A 131 3.36 29.17 20.13
C LYS A 131 4.38 29.54 19.04
N LYS A 132 5.47 28.78 18.87
CA LYS A 132 6.57 29.13 17.95
C LYS A 132 7.18 27.89 17.28
N ASN A 133 7.88 28.11 16.16
CA ASN A 133 8.68 27.11 15.43
C ASN A 133 7.88 25.91 14.90
N LYS A 134 6.64 26.15 14.48
CA LYS A 134 5.83 25.15 13.81
C LYS A 134 6.23 25.05 12.35
N VAL A 135 6.25 23.83 11.85
CA VAL A 135 6.54 23.50 10.47
C VAL A 135 5.37 22.71 9.91
N LEU A 136 4.85 23.12 8.76
CA LEU A 136 3.79 22.41 8.08
C LEU A 136 4.36 21.17 7.38
N ALA A 137 3.84 19.99 7.72
CA ALA A 137 4.36 18.73 7.23
C ALA A 137 3.28 17.88 6.56
N TYR A 138 3.52 17.49 5.32
CA TYR A 138 2.62 16.75 4.45
C TYR A 138 2.80 15.25 4.65
N PRO A 139 1.80 14.50 5.15
CA PRO A 139 1.86 13.05 5.25
C PRO A 139 1.85 12.40 3.86
N VAL A 140 2.85 11.58 3.58
CA VAL A 140 3.04 10.89 2.31
C VAL A 140 3.10 9.40 2.53
N GLY A 141 2.16 8.66 1.95
CA GLY A 141 2.14 7.19 1.97
C GLY A 141 3.00 6.63 0.84
N ARG A 142 3.85 5.65 1.18
CA ARG A 142 4.66 4.92 0.20
C ARG A 142 3.98 3.61 -0.17
N ILE A 143 3.46 3.53 -1.39
CA ILE A 143 2.82 2.34 -1.96
C ILE A 143 3.88 1.56 -2.76
N PRO A 144 4.31 0.36 -2.33
CA PRO A 144 5.27 -0.44 -3.09
C PRO A 144 4.70 -0.85 -4.45
N PHE A 145 5.54 -0.94 -5.47
CA PHE A 145 5.13 -1.54 -6.75
C PHE A 145 4.67 -3.00 -6.60
N ASP A 146 5.16 -3.72 -5.59
CA ASP A 146 4.68 -5.08 -5.31
C ASP A 146 3.22 -5.12 -4.84
N CYS A 147 2.67 -4.00 -4.36
CA CYS A 147 1.25 -3.90 -4.00
C CYS A 147 0.38 -3.53 -5.19
N ILE A 148 0.93 -2.91 -6.23
CA ILE A 148 0.18 -2.45 -7.39
C ILE A 148 0.12 -3.60 -8.39
N GLU A 149 -1.07 -3.99 -8.81
CA GLU A 149 -1.26 -5.03 -9.82
C GLU A 149 -1.41 -4.41 -11.21
N GLU A 150 -2.24 -3.38 -11.30
CA GLU A 150 -2.65 -2.76 -12.56
C GLU A 150 -2.95 -1.27 -12.39
N ILE A 151 -2.83 -0.53 -13.50
CA ILE A 151 -3.15 0.90 -13.57
C ILE A 151 -4.01 1.10 -14.81
N ASP A 152 -5.18 1.69 -14.62
CA ASP A 152 -5.95 2.31 -15.68
C ASP A 152 -5.66 3.80 -15.66
N TRP A 153 -5.10 4.35 -16.74
CA TRP A 153 -4.73 5.76 -16.80
C TRP A 153 -5.86 6.68 -17.24
N GLU A 154 -6.92 6.13 -17.82
CA GLU A 154 -8.07 6.89 -18.34
C GLU A 154 -9.14 7.06 -17.26
N GLY A 155 -9.27 6.06 -16.39
CA GLY A 155 -10.29 6.04 -15.35
C GLY A 155 -11.66 5.64 -15.90
N ASP A 156 -12.72 6.16 -15.30
CA ASP A 156 -14.09 5.76 -15.63
C ASP A 156 -15.09 6.94 -15.61
N GLU A 157 -16.38 6.62 -15.76
CA GLU A 157 -17.46 7.60 -15.79
C GLU A 157 -17.66 8.38 -14.48
N TYR A 158 -17.18 7.84 -13.35
CA TYR A 158 -17.29 8.51 -12.05
C TYR A 158 -16.06 9.39 -11.79
N TYR A 159 -14.88 8.88 -12.12
CA TYR A 159 -13.61 9.57 -11.96
C TYR A 159 -12.73 9.36 -13.21
N PRO A 160 -12.70 10.34 -14.13
CA PRO A 160 -11.86 10.32 -15.34
C PRO A 160 -10.41 10.73 -15.02
N ILE A 161 -9.83 10.06 -14.03
CA ILE A 161 -8.46 10.19 -13.56
C ILE A 161 -7.91 8.78 -13.35
N PRO A 162 -6.58 8.56 -13.26
CA PRO A 162 -6.03 7.22 -13.14
C PRO A 162 -6.59 6.40 -11.97
N HIS A 163 -6.90 5.12 -12.20
CA HIS A 163 -7.24 4.13 -11.18
C HIS A 163 -6.06 3.17 -10.97
N ILE A 164 -5.56 3.09 -9.75
CA ILE A 164 -4.43 2.25 -9.36
C ILE A 164 -4.97 1.10 -8.50
N TYR A 165 -4.95 -0.10 -9.06
CA TYR A 165 -5.44 -1.30 -8.40
C TYR A 165 -4.35 -1.93 -7.55
N CYS A 166 -4.58 -1.96 -6.24
CA CYS A 166 -3.60 -2.35 -5.24
C CYS A 166 -4.11 -3.45 -4.31
N GLN A 167 -3.19 -4.25 -3.77
CA GLN A 167 -3.43 -5.17 -2.67
C GLN A 167 -3.23 -4.44 -1.34
N PHE A 168 -4.29 -4.34 -0.54
CA PHE A 168 -4.27 -3.68 0.77
C PHE A 168 -3.77 -4.62 1.87
N GLU A 169 -2.56 -5.17 1.67
CA GLU A 169 -2.00 -6.21 2.52
C GLU A 169 -0.94 -5.70 3.52
N MET A 170 -0.66 -4.39 3.53
CA MET A 170 0.21 -3.81 4.53
C MET A 170 -0.50 -3.70 5.88
N GLN A 171 0.26 -3.34 6.91
CA GLN A 171 -0.22 -3.27 8.29
C GLN A 171 -1.49 -2.42 8.42
N GLY A 172 -2.53 -2.96 9.06
CA GLY A 172 -3.81 -2.27 9.21
C GLY A 172 -4.71 -2.34 7.97
N GLY A 173 -4.37 -3.20 6.99
CA GLY A 173 -5.16 -3.39 5.78
C GLY A 173 -5.05 -2.20 4.82
N GLN A 174 -3.88 -1.56 4.77
CA GLN A 174 -3.61 -0.39 3.93
C GLN A 174 -2.64 -0.74 2.79
N PRO A 175 -2.49 0.11 1.75
CA PRO A 175 -1.51 -0.12 0.69
C PRO A 175 -0.10 0.42 1.02
N TYR A 176 0.05 1.17 2.11
CA TYR A 176 1.29 1.87 2.46
C TYR A 176 2.25 0.98 3.26
N GLU A 177 3.50 0.84 2.80
CA GLU A 177 4.53 0.16 3.58
C GLU A 177 5.10 1.03 4.70
N GLU A 178 5.09 2.35 4.51
CA GLU A 178 5.39 3.37 5.51
C GLU A 178 4.68 4.68 5.14
N ILE A 179 4.57 5.57 6.13
CA ILE A 179 4.18 6.95 5.91
C ILE A 179 5.39 7.82 6.29
N VAL A 180 5.72 8.80 5.46
CA VAL A 180 6.77 9.77 5.73
C VAL A 180 6.17 11.17 5.74
N PHE A 181 6.94 12.15 6.16
CA PHE A 181 6.51 13.54 6.15
C PHE A 181 7.44 14.37 5.31
N TYR A 182 6.87 15.27 4.52
CA TYR A 182 7.59 16.24 3.75
C TYR A 182 7.27 17.65 4.23
N SER A 183 8.20 18.58 4.13
CA SER A 183 7.96 20.00 4.42
C SER A 183 8.73 20.90 3.48
N GLU A 184 8.19 22.09 3.27
CA GLU A 184 8.87 23.17 2.57
C GLU A 184 10.04 23.67 3.42
N MET A 185 11.22 23.72 2.83
CA MET A 185 12.36 24.38 3.47
C MET A 185 12.29 25.87 3.16
N HIS A 186 12.57 26.73 4.14
CA HIS A 186 12.55 28.19 3.94
C HIS A 186 13.40 28.60 2.71
N GLY A 187 12.74 29.24 1.74
CA GLY A 187 13.39 29.71 0.51
C GLY A 187 13.54 28.66 -0.60
N SER A 188 12.86 27.52 -0.49
CA SER A 188 12.81 26.48 -1.52
C SER A 188 11.37 26.22 -1.96
N ASP A 189 11.17 26.10 -3.27
CA ASP A 189 9.90 25.64 -3.87
C ASP A 189 9.72 24.12 -3.79
N TYR A 190 10.72 23.40 -3.25
CA TYR A 190 10.71 21.95 -3.11
C TYR A 190 10.38 21.49 -1.68
N LEU A 191 9.62 20.39 -1.64
CA LEU A 191 9.33 19.62 -0.44
C LEU A 191 10.47 18.65 -0.13
N PHE A 192 10.96 18.68 1.11
CA PHE A 192 11.99 17.77 1.61
C PHE A 192 11.45 16.83 2.68
N GLU A 193 11.92 15.58 2.66
CA GLU A 193 11.53 14.61 3.67
C GLU A 193 12.10 15.01 5.05
N ILE A 194 11.23 15.07 6.05
CA ILE A 194 11.63 15.30 7.45
C ILE A 194 12.31 14.03 7.96
N SER A 195 13.63 14.08 7.99
CA SER A 195 14.48 12.96 8.41
C SER A 195 14.21 12.56 9.86
N GLY A 196 14.11 11.24 10.10
CA GLY A 196 13.99 10.66 11.44
C GLY A 196 12.61 10.80 12.11
N PHE A 197 11.66 11.54 11.52
CA PHE A 197 10.29 11.58 12.02
C PHE A 197 9.48 10.42 11.43
N ARG A 198 9.27 9.39 12.25
CA ARG A 198 8.47 8.20 11.94
C ARG A 198 7.57 7.87 13.13
N PRO A 199 6.47 8.61 13.32
CA PRO A 199 5.58 8.39 14.47
C PRO A 199 4.93 6.99 14.48
N TRP A 200 4.93 6.31 13.34
CA TRP A 200 4.34 4.98 13.08
C TRP A 200 5.39 3.91 12.76
N ASP A 201 6.58 4.02 13.35
CA ASP A 201 7.60 2.96 13.27
C ASP A 201 7.02 1.62 13.76
N LYS A 202 7.03 0.61 12.87
CA LYS A 202 6.50 -0.75 13.08
C LYS A 202 7.03 -1.43 14.35
N ARG A 203 8.20 -1.04 14.85
CA ARG A 203 8.78 -1.56 16.10
C ARG A 203 8.05 -1.07 17.35
N LYS A 204 7.35 0.06 17.26
CA LYS A 204 6.53 0.64 18.32
C LYS A 204 5.09 0.27 18.02
N LYS A 205 4.55 -0.79 18.64
CA LYS A 205 3.18 -1.34 18.49
C LYS A 205 2.03 -0.36 18.83
N LYS A 206 2.09 0.92 18.44
CA LYS A 206 0.98 1.87 18.59
C LYS A 206 0.08 1.78 17.35
N HIS A 207 -1.19 1.54 17.61
CA HIS A 207 -2.24 1.32 16.63
C HIS A 207 -2.40 2.53 15.69
N PHE A 208 -2.64 2.24 14.40
CA PHE A 208 -2.99 3.23 13.38
C PHE A 208 -4.44 3.72 13.62
N GLU A 209 -4.61 4.86 14.31
CA GLU A 209 -5.92 5.52 14.44
C GLU A 209 -6.05 6.76 13.55
N PHE A 210 -5.48 6.72 12.34
CA PHE A 210 -5.49 7.89 11.47
C PHE A 210 -6.87 8.17 10.83
N LEU A 211 -7.64 7.13 10.52
CA LEU A 211 -8.94 7.28 9.85
C LEU A 211 -10.12 7.60 10.78
N LYS A 212 -9.89 7.70 12.10
CA LYS A 212 -10.93 8.17 13.03
C LYS A 212 -11.06 9.70 13.05
N ILE A 213 -10.07 10.43 12.55
CA ILE A 213 -10.02 11.90 12.64
C ILE A 213 -10.90 12.59 11.59
N PHE A 214 -11.34 11.86 10.55
CA PHE A 214 -12.21 12.40 9.49
C PHE A 214 -13.72 12.27 9.78
N LYS A 215 -14.13 11.82 10.96
CA LYS A 215 -15.50 12.02 11.44
C LYS A 215 -15.64 13.44 11.99
N ARG A 216 -15.99 14.38 11.13
CA ARG A 216 -16.77 15.55 11.53
C ARG A 216 -18.20 15.36 11.08
#